data_AF-A0A349WDP9-F1
#
_entry.id   AF-A0A349WDP9-F1
#
_cell.length_a   1.000
_cell.length_b   1.000
_cell.length_c   1.000
_cell.angle_alpha   90.00
_cell.angle_beta   90.00
_cell.angle_gamma   90.00
#
_symmetry.space_group_name_H-M   'P 1'
#
loop_
_entity.id
_entity.type
_entity.pdbx_description
1 polymer ?
#
loop_
_entity_poly.entity_id
_entity_poly.type
_entity_poly.pdbx_seq_one_letter_code
_entity_poly.pdbx_strand_id
1 'polypeptide(L)'
;MYWLKDQKMKVVSRYLYQESNLSEGLKLNSRYGPLADTRDTSIDLNSGRGDQHQGIYLGLNYYLCGENLKLVSGIQHDELKSMGDTQFRGWTLGTSLRLWF
;
A
#
# COMPACT_ATOMS: atom_id res chain seq x y z
N MET A 1 -14.54 3.69 5.70
CA MET A 1 -14.69 2.30 6.18
C MET A 1 -16.16 2.00 6.29
N TYR A 2 -16.59 0.78 5.95
CA TYR A 2 -18.01 0.39 5.97
C TYR A 2 -18.16 -1.03 6.56
N TRP A 3 -19.23 -1.27 7.32
CA TRP A 3 -19.52 -2.60 7.87
C TRP A 3 -20.24 -3.45 6.82
N LEU A 4 -19.62 -4.56 6.42
CA LEU A 4 -20.31 -5.61 5.66
C LEU A 4 -21.16 -6.50 6.57
N LYS A 5 -20.67 -6.70 7.80
CA LYS A 5 -21.40 -7.36 8.89
C LYS A 5 -21.03 -6.66 10.18
N ASP A 6 -22.03 -6.09 10.85
CA ASP A 6 -21.83 -5.33 12.06
C ASP A 6 -20.98 -6.08 13.09
N GLN A 7 -20.02 -5.35 13.67
CA GLN A 7 -19.08 -5.84 14.68
C GLN A 7 -18.21 -7.04 14.27
N LYS A 8 -18.29 -7.51 13.01
CA LYS A 8 -17.54 -8.67 12.54
C LYS A 8 -16.64 -8.38 11.34
N MET A 9 -17.12 -7.63 10.35
CA MET A 9 -16.42 -7.42 9.09
C MET A 9 -16.55 -5.99 8.59
N LYS A 10 -15.42 -5.27 8.48
CA LYS A 10 -15.35 -3.97 7.80
C LYS A 10 -14.60 -4.07 6.50
N VAL A 11 -15.12 -3.42 5.46
CA VAL A 11 -14.38 -3.10 4.25
C VAL A 11 -13.76 -1.71 4.37
N VAL A 12 -12.56 -1.56 3.82
CA VAL A 12 -11.76 -0.33 3.83
C VAL A 12 -11.29 -0.10 2.41
N SER A 13 -11.52 1.10 1.88
CA SER A 13 -10.92 1.54 0.63
C SER A 13 -10.13 2.82 0.87
N ARG A 14 -9.10 3.03 0.05
CA ARG A 14 -8.32 4.26 0.02
C ARG A 14 -7.86 4.53 -1.40
N TYR A 15 -8.02 5.77 -1.83
CA TYR A 15 -7.31 6.33 -2.97
C TYR A 15 -6.28 7.33 -2.46
N LEU A 16 -5.09 7.32 -3.05
CA LEU A 16 -4.00 8.21 -2.74
C LEU A 16 -3.48 8.81 -4.05
N TYR A 17 -3.33 10.12 -4.08
CA TYR A 17 -2.67 10.86 -5.15
C TYR A 17 -1.62 11.77 -4.53
N GLN A 18 -0.42 11.78 -5.08
CA GLN A 18 0.67 12.64 -4.65
C GLN A 18 1.43 13.13 -5.89
N GLU A 19 1.93 14.36 -5.80
CA GLU A 19 2.71 15.00 -6.85
C GLU A 19 3.79 15.89 -6.22
N SER A 20 4.91 16.04 -6.92
CA SER A 20 6.08 16.78 -6.46
C SER A 20 6.69 17.57 -7.63
N ASN A 21 7.20 18.77 -7.32
CA ASN A 21 7.96 19.56 -8.29
C ASN A 21 9.43 19.09 -8.44
N LEU A 22 9.85 18.12 -7.63
CA LEU A 22 11.16 17.45 -7.73
C LEU A 22 10.97 16.04 -8.27
N SER A 23 11.82 15.64 -9.24
CA SER A 23 11.78 14.33 -9.92
C SER A 23 11.86 13.11 -8.99
N GLU A 24 12.45 13.27 -7.80
CA GLU A 24 12.56 12.24 -6.74
C GLU A 24 11.93 12.69 -5.41
N GLY A 25 11.03 13.68 -5.43
CA GLY A 25 10.45 14.23 -4.21
C GLY A 25 9.47 13.31 -3.49
N LEU A 26 9.02 12.23 -4.14
CA LEU A 26 8.18 11.20 -3.56
C LEU A 26 8.97 9.90 -3.34
N LYS A 27 8.55 9.14 -2.33
CA LYS A 27 9.06 7.79 -2.06
C LYS A 27 7.92 6.84 -1.73
N LEU A 28 7.90 5.69 -2.40
CA LEU A 28 7.00 4.59 -2.05
C LEU A 28 7.26 4.09 -0.63
N ASN A 29 6.26 3.43 -0.04
CA ASN A 29 6.44 2.80 1.25
C ASN A 29 7.60 1.79 1.19
N SER A 30 8.63 2.02 2.00
CA SER A 30 9.88 1.24 2.02
C SER A 30 9.70 -0.26 2.27
N ARG A 31 8.52 -0.71 2.71
CA ARG A 31 8.31 -2.10 3.14
C ARG A 31 8.22 -3.13 2.01
N TYR A 32 7.65 -2.78 0.85
CA TYR A 32 7.35 -3.78 -0.18
C TYR A 32 8.06 -3.48 -1.50
N GLY A 33 7.78 -2.35 -2.14
CA GLY A 33 8.40 -1.97 -3.42
C GLY A 33 9.92 -1.82 -3.31
N PRO A 34 10.45 -0.85 -2.54
CA PRO A 34 11.90 -0.64 -2.42
C PRO A 34 12.68 -1.85 -1.88
N LEU A 35 12.04 -2.72 -1.09
CA LEU A 35 12.66 -3.95 -0.61
C LEU A 35 12.77 -5.03 -1.71
N ALA A 36 11.85 -5.05 -2.68
CA ALA A 36 11.96 -5.93 -3.85
C ALA A 36 13.12 -5.50 -4.75
N ASP A 37 13.21 -4.19 -5.05
CA ASP A 37 14.33 -3.54 -5.75
C ASP A 37 15.70 -3.87 -5.12
N THR A 38 15.79 -3.77 -3.78
CA THR A 38 17.03 -4.11 -3.06
C THR A 38 17.41 -5.60 -3.13
N ARG A 39 16.43 -6.50 -3.32
CA ARG A 39 16.64 -7.96 -3.25
C ARG A 39 16.83 -8.60 -4.61
N ASP A 40 16.43 -7.95 -5.69
CA ASP A 40 16.51 -8.46 -7.05
C ASP A 40 17.06 -7.37 -7.97
N THR A 41 18.32 -7.50 -8.35
CA THR A 41 19.03 -6.54 -9.21
C THR A 41 18.50 -6.50 -10.64
N SER A 42 17.61 -7.42 -11.03
CA SER A 42 16.91 -7.34 -12.31
C SER A 42 15.71 -6.39 -12.29
N ILE A 43 15.31 -5.93 -11.11
CA ILE A 43 14.28 -4.92 -10.88
C ILE A 43 15.01 -3.61 -10.59
N ASP A 44 14.64 -2.55 -11.31
CA ASP A 44 15.07 -1.17 -11.01
C ASP A 44 13.81 -0.33 -10.79
N LEU A 45 13.53 -0.01 -9.53
CA LEU A 45 12.41 0.86 -9.14
C LEU A 45 12.87 2.28 -8.82
N ASN A 46 14.10 2.66 -9.19
CA ASN A 46 14.73 3.92 -8.78
C ASN A 46 14.66 4.11 -7.25
N SER A 47 14.95 3.06 -6.45
CA SER A 47 14.79 3.06 -4.99
C SER A 47 13.36 3.39 -4.50
N GLY A 48 12.37 3.22 -5.38
CA GLY A 48 10.97 3.61 -5.20
C GLY A 48 10.75 5.12 -5.18
N ARG A 49 11.55 5.91 -5.91
CA ARG A 49 11.44 7.37 -5.98
C ARG A 49 10.82 7.86 -7.28
N GLY A 50 10.11 8.98 -7.18
CA GLY A 50 9.44 9.60 -8.31
C GLY A 50 8.88 10.98 -7.97
N ASP A 51 8.12 11.55 -8.90
CA ASP A 51 7.44 12.84 -8.79
C ASP A 51 5.92 12.75 -8.80
N GLN A 52 5.35 11.62 -9.25
CA GLN A 52 3.91 11.37 -9.20
C GLN A 52 3.62 9.96 -8.69
N HIS A 53 2.70 9.85 -7.73
CA HIS A 53 2.29 8.58 -7.15
C HIS A 53 0.77 8.47 -7.06
N GLN A 54 0.22 7.36 -7.57
CA GLN A 54 -1.17 6.99 -7.39
C GLN A 54 -1.27 5.62 -6.75
N GLY A 55 -2.14 5.49 -5.75
CA GLY A 55 -2.36 4.25 -5.03
C GLY A 55 -3.83 3.98 -4.79
N ILE A 56 -4.28 2.76 -5.08
CA ILE A 56 -5.62 2.26 -4.71
C ILE A 56 -5.42 1.09 -3.76
N TYR A 57 -6.06 1.16 -2.60
CA TYR A 57 -6.07 0.09 -1.61
C TYR A 57 -7.49 -0.37 -1.33
N LEU A 58 -7.67 -1.69 -1.26
CA LEU A 58 -8.87 -2.34 -0.78
C LEU A 58 -8.50 -3.33 0.32
N GLY A 59 -9.16 -3.22 1.47
CA GLY A 59 -8.88 -4.00 2.67
C GLY A 59 -10.13 -4.53 3.35
N LEU A 60 -9.93 -5.58 4.13
CA LEU A 60 -10.93 -6.26 4.93
C LEU A 60 -10.39 -6.44 6.35
N ASN A 61 -11.18 -5.98 7.33
CA ASN A 61 -10.91 -6.21 8.75
C ASN A 61 -11.91 -7.24 9.28
N TYR A 62 -11.41 -8.35 9.79
CA TYR A 62 -12.20 -9.38 10.47
C TYR A 62 -11.97 -9.33 11.98
N TYR A 63 -13.04 -9.05 12.71
CA TYR A 63 -13.04 -8.81 14.14
C TYR A 63 -13.28 -10.13 14.91
N LEU A 64 -12.24 -10.62 15.58
CA LEU A 64 -12.28 -11.86 16.37
C LEU A 64 -12.76 -11.58 17.79
N CYS A 65 -12.28 -10.49 18.42
CA CYS A 65 -12.68 -10.06 19.76
C CYS A 65 -12.73 -8.53 19.82
N GLY A 66 -13.79 -7.92 19.29
CA GLY A 66 -13.92 -6.47 19.22
C GLY A 66 -12.67 -5.79 18.65
N GLU A 67 -12.36 -4.58 19.12
CA GLU A 67 -11.13 -3.89 18.69
C GLU A 67 -9.84 -4.48 19.30
N ASN A 68 -9.95 -5.47 20.21
CA ASN A 68 -8.81 -6.11 20.89
C ASN A 68 -8.08 -7.12 20.00
N LEU A 69 -8.81 -7.83 19.13
CA LEU A 69 -8.23 -8.82 18.22
C LEU A 69 -8.91 -8.76 16.86
N LYS A 70 -8.12 -8.45 15.83
CA LYS A 70 -8.60 -8.46 14.44
C LYS A 70 -7.54 -8.91 13.45
N LEU A 71 -8.01 -9.59 12.41
CA LEU A 71 -7.24 -9.87 11.20
C LEU A 71 -7.47 -8.71 10.23
N VAL A 72 -6.40 -8.19 9.63
CA VAL A 72 -6.40 -7.11 8.65
C VAL A 72 -5.74 -7.63 7.39
N SER A 73 -6.50 -7.75 6.32
CA SER A 73 -5.99 -8.17 5.01
C SER A 73 -6.28 -7.08 3.98
N GLY A 74 -5.43 -6.94 2.98
CA GLY A 74 -5.72 -6.03 1.89
C GLY A 74 -4.77 -6.15 0.73
N ILE A 75 -5.22 -5.60 -0.39
CA ILE A 75 -4.51 -5.52 -1.66
C ILE A 75 -4.36 -4.05 -2.04
N GLN A 76 -3.20 -3.69 -2.55
CA GLN A 76 -2.88 -2.36 -3.04
C GLN A 76 -2.36 -2.44 -4.46
N HIS A 77 -2.80 -1.53 -5.32
CA HIS A 77 -2.14 -1.23 -6.58
C HIS A 77 -1.49 0.14 -6.47
N ASP A 78 -0.21 0.24 -6.85
CA ASP A 78 0.50 1.50 -6.88
C ASP A 78 1.12 1.73 -8.27
N GLU A 79 1.09 2.99 -8.70
CA GLU A 79 1.80 3.50 -9.86
C GLU A 79 2.66 4.69 -9.43
N LEU A 80 3.97 4.59 -9.68
CA LEU A 80 4.94 5.66 -9.45
C LEU A 80 5.54 6.07 -10.78
N LYS A 81 5.60 7.38 -11.02
CA LYS A 81 6.28 7.98 -12.17
C LYS A 81 7.37 8.94 -11.71
N SER A 82 8.35 9.14 -12.58
CA SER A 82 9.37 10.19 -12.48
C SER A 82 9.52 10.81 -13.87
N MET A 83 9.32 12.12 -14.00
CA MET A 83 9.41 12.88 -15.25
C MET A 83 8.57 12.30 -16.40
N GLY A 84 7.42 11.70 -16.07
CA GLY A 84 6.51 11.07 -17.02
C GLY A 84 6.76 9.58 -17.27
N ASP A 85 7.95 9.07 -16.92
CA ASP A 85 8.30 7.66 -17.07
C ASP A 85 7.82 6.84 -15.88
N THR A 86 7.24 5.66 -16.15
CA THR A 86 6.76 4.75 -15.10
C THR A 86 7.94 4.05 -14.43
N GLN A 87 8.17 4.35 -13.15
CA GLN A 87 9.22 3.75 -12.33
C GLN A 87 8.74 2.47 -11.65
N PHE A 88 7.47 2.43 -11.24
CA PHE A 88 6.87 1.27 -10.62
C PHE A 88 5.40 1.17 -10.98
N ARG A 89 4.95 -0.04 -11.29
CA ARG A 89 3.54 -0.39 -11.37
C ARG A 89 3.37 -1.80 -10.82
N GLY A 90 2.65 -1.95 -9.72
CA GLY A 90 2.62 -3.25 -9.04
C GLY A 90 1.47 -3.45 -8.08
N TRP A 91 1.27 -4.71 -7.72
CA TRP A 91 0.31 -5.15 -6.71
C TRP A 91 1.03 -5.59 -5.44
N THR A 92 0.54 -5.13 -4.30
CA THR A 92 0.97 -5.59 -2.97
C THR A 92 -0.20 -6.25 -2.26
N LEU A 93 -0.02 -7.49 -1.81
CA LEU A 93 -0.98 -8.20 -0.95
C LEU A 93 -0.40 -8.34 0.45
N GLY A 94 -1.19 -8.07 1.48
CA GLY A 94 -0.77 -8.19 2.87
C GLY A 94 -1.86 -8.73 3.76
N THR A 95 -1.46 -9.50 4.77
CA THR A 95 -2.29 -9.90 5.91
C THR A 95 -1.54 -9.62 7.20
N SER A 96 -2.25 -9.19 8.23
CA SER A 96 -1.69 -8.82 9.53
C SER A 96 -2.66 -9.19 10.64
N LEU A 97 -2.14 -9.60 11.79
CA LEU A 97 -2.90 -9.75 13.02
C LEU A 97 -2.65 -8.53 13.90
N ARG A 98 -3.71 -7.83 14.31
CA ARG A 98 -3.62 -6.73 15.27
C ARG A 98 -4.20 -7.17 16.61
N LEU A 99 -3.36 -7.05 17.63
CA LEU A 99 -3.65 -7.30 19.04
C LEU A 99 -3.64 -5.96 19.79
N TRP A 100 -4.56 -5.78 20.74
CA TRP A 100 -4.61 -4.67 21.69
C TRP A 100 -5.07 -5.21 23.04
N PHE A 101 -4.36 -4.81 24.10
CA PHE A 101 -4.54 -5.26 25.48
C PHE A 101 -4.87 -4.09 26.41
#